data_AF-E3Q1T9-F1
#
_entry.id   AF-E3Q1T9-F1
#
_cell.length_a   1.000
_cell.length_b   1.000
_cell.length_c   1.000
_cell.angle_alpha   90.00
_cell.angle_beta   90.00
_cell.angle_gamma   90.00
#
_symmetry.space_group_name_H-M   'P 1'
#
loop_
_entity.id
_entity.type
_entity.pdbx_description
1 polymer ?
#
loop_
_entity_poly.entity_id
_entity_poly.type
_entity_poly.pdbx_seq_one_letter_code
_entity_poly.pdbx_strand_id
1 'polypeptide(L)'
;VLQSAIQLAKRGVEVEIFTRATSSADAPVVDAAPGVRVRNIAAGPFEGLDKADLPTQLCAFVAGVLREEARHEPGYYSLIHS
;
A
#
# COMPACT_ATOMS: atom_id res chain seq x y z
N VAL A 1 -5.25 -5.89 8.93
CA VAL A 1 -4.98 -4.47 8.59
C VAL A 1 -6.26 -3.71 8.23
N LEU A 2 -7.06 -4.14 7.25
CA LEU A 2 -8.23 -3.38 6.78
C LEU A 2 -9.23 -2.98 7.88
N GLN A 3 -9.64 -3.89 8.77
CA GLN A 3 -10.57 -3.56 9.86
C GLN A 3 -9.98 -2.49 10.81
N SER A 4 -8.70 -2.59 11.16
CA SER A 4 -8.01 -1.58 11.97
C SER A 4 -7.96 -0.23 11.26
N ALA A 5 -7.67 -0.20 9.95
CA ALA A 5 -7.67 1.02 9.14
C ALA A 5 -9.05 1.69 9.11
N ILE A 6 -10.12 0.93 8.93
CA ILE A 6 -11.50 1.44 8.96
C ILE A 6 -11.82 2.04 10.35
N GLN A 7 -11.36 1.41 11.43
CA GLN A 7 -11.57 1.92 12.78
C GLN A 7 -10.77 3.21 13.06
N LEU A 8 -9.59 3.37 12.45
CA LEU A 8 -8.81 4.61 12.51
C LEU A 8 -9.48 5.73 11.68
N ALA A 9 -9.94 5.43 10.47
CA ALA A 9 -10.67 6.39 9.62
C ALA A 9 -11.94 6.92 10.28
N LYS A 10 -12.70 6.06 10.98
CA LYS A 10 -13.86 6.48 11.80
C LYS A 10 -13.51 7.45 12.93
N ARG A 11 -12.24 7.53 13.33
CA ARG A 11 -11.72 8.45 14.35
C ARG A 11 -11.02 9.68 13.73
N GLY A 12 -11.14 9.88 12.42
CA GLY A 12 -10.58 11.02 11.71
C GLY A 12 -9.14 10.85 11.25
N VAL A 13 -8.60 9.63 11.27
CA VAL A 13 -7.25 9.34 10.76
C VAL A 13 -7.36 8.76 9.35
N GLU A 14 -6.94 9.51 8.34
CA GLU A 14 -6.85 8.99 6.96
C GLU A 14 -5.81 7.87 6.87
N VAL A 15 -6.14 6.79 6.17
CA VAL A 15 -5.26 5.61 6.06
C VAL A 15 -5.06 5.22 4.60
N GLU A 16 -3.80 5.11 4.19
CA GLU A 16 -3.38 4.50 2.93
C GLU A 16 -2.65 3.18 3.21
N ILE A 17 -3.18 2.09 2.69
CA ILE A 17 -2.61 0.75 2.81
C ILE A 17 -1.82 0.45 1.54
N PHE A 18 -0.51 0.29 1.66
CA PHE A 18 0.32 -0.19 0.56
C PHE A 18 0.36 -1.72 0.54
N THR A 19 0.11 -2.33 -0.61
CA THR A 19 0.23 -3.78 -0.81
C THR A 19 0.81 -4.09 -2.18
N ARG A 20 1.36 -5.29 -2.37
CA ARG A 20 1.85 -5.73 -3.68
C ARG A 20 0.67 -5.98 -4.61
N ALA A 21 0.76 -5.46 -5.84
CA ALA A 21 -0.16 -5.81 -6.91
C ALA A 21 0.00 -7.29 -7.29
N THR A 22 -1.10 -8.02 -7.39
CA THR A 22 -1.11 -9.46 -7.71
C THR A 22 -1.62 -9.75 -9.12
N SER A 23 -2.15 -8.74 -9.80
CA SER A 23 -2.56 -8.80 -11.20
C SER A 23 -2.25 -7.48 -11.90
N SER A 24 -1.98 -7.53 -13.21
CA SER A 24 -1.90 -6.32 -14.04
C SER A 24 -3.25 -5.62 -14.20
N ALA A 25 -4.35 -6.30 -13.88
CA ALA A 25 -5.70 -5.72 -13.89
C ALA A 25 -6.07 -5.02 -12.58
N ASP A 26 -5.26 -5.16 -11.52
CA ASP A 26 -5.50 -4.49 -10.25
C ASP A 26 -5.45 -2.97 -10.46
N ALA A 27 -6.50 -2.28 -10.02
CA ALA A 27 -6.49 -0.83 -10.03
C ALA A 27 -5.31 -0.32 -9.17
N PRO A 28 -4.54 0.68 -9.63
CA PRO A 28 -3.42 1.22 -8.85
C PRO A 28 -3.83 1.70 -7.45
N VAL A 29 -5.07 2.20 -7.33
CA VAL A 29 -5.67 2.65 -6.08
C VAL A 29 -7.13 2.16 -6.02
N VAL A 30 -7.56 1.72 -4.85
CA VAL A 30 -8.94 1.37 -4.53
C VAL A 30 -9.38 2.10 -3.26
N ASP A 31 -10.51 2.81 -3.30
CA ASP A 31 -11.16 3.33 -2.10
C ASP A 31 -11.89 2.18 -1.39
N ALA A 32 -11.32 1.70 -0.29
CA ALA A 32 -11.82 0.53 0.43
C ALA A 32 -12.93 0.89 1.44
N ALA A 33 -12.92 2.12 1.95
CA ALA A 33 -13.94 2.73 2.80
C ALA A 33 -13.74 4.25 2.84
N PRO A 34 -14.70 5.06 3.35
CA PRO A 34 -14.45 6.48 3.59
C PRO A 34 -13.20 6.70 4.46
N GLY A 35 -12.22 7.45 3.94
CA GLY A 35 -10.94 7.72 4.60
C GLY A 35 -9.94 6.56 4.57
N VAL A 36 -10.20 5.47 3.83
CA VAL A 36 -9.29 4.34 3.65
C VAL A 36 -9.10 4.02 2.17
N ARG A 37 -7.86 4.15 1.69
CA ARG A 37 -7.46 3.73 0.34
C ARG A 37 -6.44 2.61 0.40
N VAL A 38 -6.48 1.72 -0.58
CA VAL A 38 -5.48 0.68 -0.82
C VAL A 38 -4.73 1.04 -2.08
N ARG A 39 -3.40 1.03 -2.02
CA ARG A 39 -2.52 1.23 -3.17
C ARG A 39 -1.79 -0.05 -3.52
N ASN A 40 -1.95 -0.47 -4.77
CA ASN A 40 -1.30 -1.63 -5.34
C ASN A 40 0.04 -1.22 -5.96
N ILE A 41 1.13 -1.68 -5.38
CA ILE A 41 2.50 -1.43 -5.85
C ILE A 41 2.95 -2.59 -6.71
N ALA A 42 3.31 -2.31 -7.95
CA ALA A 42 3.97 -3.28 -8.82
C ALA A 42 5.39 -3.55 -8.31
N ALA A 43 5.61 -4.75 -7.76
CA ALA A 43 6.90 -5.20 -7.23
C ALA A 43 7.09 -6.67 -7.56
N GLY A 44 7.93 -6.96 -8.56
CA GLY A 44 8.11 -8.30 -9.09
C GLY A 44 6.98 -8.73 -10.03
N PRO A 45 6.94 -10.02 -10.40
CA PRO A 45 5.87 -10.57 -11.21
C PRO A 45 4.53 -10.53 -10.45
N PHE A 46 3.43 -10.38 -11.19
CA PHE A 46 2.08 -10.36 -10.61
C PHE A 46 1.72 -11.72 -9.98
N GLU A 47 1.99 -12.79 -10.73
CA GLU A 47 1.68 -14.18 -10.37
C GLU A 47 2.96 -15.04 -10.22
N GLY A 48 2.80 -16.27 -9.74
CA GLY A 48 3.88 -17.26 -9.65
C GLY A 48 4.91 -16.98 -8.56
N LEU A 49 4.55 -16.16 -7.56
CA LEU A 49 5.41 -15.85 -6.43
C LEU A 49 4.78 -16.37 -5.13
N ASP A 50 5.40 -17.37 -4.53
CA ASP A 50 4.95 -17.91 -3.26
C ASP A 50 5.28 -16.95 -2.11
N LYS A 51 4.56 -17.09 -0.99
CA LYS A 51 4.76 -16.25 0.18
C LYS A 51 6.21 -16.28 0.70
N ALA A 52 6.88 -17.43 0.57
CA ALA A 52 8.27 -17.61 0.97
C ALA A 52 9.27 -16.81 0.11
N ASP A 53 8.88 -16.47 -1.12
CA ASP A 53 9.72 -15.75 -2.08
C ASP A 53 9.50 -14.23 -2.07
N LEU A 54 8.43 -13.77 -1.43
CA LEU A 54 8.13 -12.33 -1.26
C LEU A 54 9.29 -11.48 -0.71
N PRO A 55 10.16 -11.97 0.19
CA PRO A 55 11.31 -11.19 0.65
C PRO A 55 12.20 -10.67 -0.49
N THR A 56 12.29 -11.40 -1.61
CA THR A 56 13.06 -10.98 -2.80
C THR A 56 12.52 -9.71 -3.46
N GLN A 57 11.26 -9.34 -3.19
CA GLN A 57 10.57 -8.19 -3.78
C GLN A 57 10.52 -6.97 -2.86
N LEU A 58 11.07 -7.06 -1.63
CA LEU A 58 11.00 -5.96 -0.65
C LEU A 58 11.63 -4.67 -1.16
N CYS A 59 12.80 -4.74 -1.83
CA CYS A 59 13.45 -3.55 -2.38
C CYS A 59 12.59 -2.86 -3.44
N ALA A 60 12.00 -3.64 -4.37
CA ALA A 60 11.12 -3.11 -5.40
C ALA A 60 9.85 -2.51 -4.80
N PHE A 61 9.26 -3.17 -3.80
CA PHE A 61 8.09 -2.71 -3.09
C PHE A 61 8.33 -1.39 -2.36
N VAL A 62 9.39 -1.32 -1.54
CA VAL A 62 9.77 -0.10 -0.81
C VAL A 62 10.08 1.04 -1.77
N ALA A 63 10.78 0.78 -2.88
CA ALA A 63 11.02 1.80 -3.90
C ALA A 63 9.71 2.34 -4.51
N GLY A 64 8.70 1.49 -4.66
CA GLY A 64 7.35 1.90 -5.07
C GLY A 64 6.65 2.78 -4.03
N VAL A 65 6.72 2.42 -2.75
CA VAL A 65 6.17 3.23 -1.64
C VAL A 65 6.86 4.60 -1.57
N LEU A 66 8.20 4.63 -1.60
CA LEU A 66 8.97 5.88 -1.57
C LEU A 66 8.71 6.78 -2.78
N ARG A 67 8.48 6.19 -3.96
CA ARG A 67 8.09 6.96 -5.15
C ARG A 67 6.71 7.59 -5.00
N GLU A 68 5.80 6.96 -4.27
CA GLU A 68 4.51 7.57 -3.96
C GLU A 68 4.68 8.70 -2.94
N GLU A 69 5.43 8.46 -1.86
CA GLU A 69 5.68 9.47 -0.83
C GLU A 69 6.32 10.74 -1.43
N ALA A 70 7.30 10.58 -2.33
CA ALA A 70 7.97 11.69 -3.01
C ALA A 70 7.07 12.54 -3.94
N ARG A 71 5.81 12.14 -4.17
CA ARG A 71 4.82 12.95 -4.92
C ARG A 71 4.07 13.94 -4.03
N HIS A 72 4.25 13.84 -2.73
CA HIS A 72 3.60 14.69 -1.74
C HIS A 72 4.62 15.61 -1.06
N GLU A 73 4.11 16.65 -0.42
CA GLU A 73 4.95 17.53 0.40
C GLU A 73 5.47 16.78 1.64
N PRO A 74 6.65 17.16 2.16
CA PRO A 74 7.18 16.58 3.39
C PRO A 74 6.16 16.61 4.54
N GLY A 75 6.03 15.47 5.23
CA GLY A 75 5.09 15.32 6.35
C GLY A 75 3.70 14.82 5.96
N TYR A 76 3.47 14.48 4.68
CA TYR A 76 2.20 13.91 4.21
C TYR A 76 1.77 12.66 4.99
N TYR A 77 2.69 11.71 5.22
CA TYR A 77 2.47 10.59 6.12
C TYR A 77 3.07 10.89 7.50
N SER A 78 2.23 10.99 8.52
CA SER A 78 2.69 11.27 9.90
C SER A 78 3.18 10.04 10.65
N LEU A 79 2.78 8.83 10.22
CA LEU A 79 3.13 7.56 10.87
C LEU A 79 3.08 6.39 9.87
N ILE A 80 3.98 5.41 10.07
CA ILE A 80 3.99 4.14 9.34
C ILE A 80 3.72 3.00 10.33
N HIS A 81 2.85 2.05 9.93
CA HIS A 81 2.58 0.82 10.67
C HIS A 81 2.72 -0.39 9.74
N SER A 82 3.52 -1.37 10.15
CA SER A 82 3.87 -2.58 9.37
C SER A 82 3.49 -3.86 10.10
#